data_AF-A0AAP1RCM8-F1
#
_entry.id   AF-A0AAP1RCM8-F1
#
_cell.length_a   1.000
_cell.length_b   1.000
_cell.length_c   1.000
_cell.angle_alpha   90.00
_cell.angle_beta   90.00
_cell.angle_gamma   90.00
#
_symmetry.space_group_name_H-M   'P 1'
#
loop_
_entity.id
_entity.type
_entity.pdbx_description
1 polymer ?
#
loop_
_entity_poly.entity_id
_entity_poly.type
_entity_poly.pdbx_seq_one_letter_code
_entity_poly.pdbx_strand_id
1 'polypeptide(L)'
;RDKGGRYVFLIKAATSEVWWPEDADHIAFIRGRIGFELPAWFIPKDEKQVPTGAFFAGAIAVFDKTWKGPAICYIGRDELEACGEAFLAQVRQQAEKLVREMAA
;
A
#
# COMPACT_ATOMS: atom_id res chain seq x y z
N ARG A 1 12.13 14.13 -7.65
CA ARG A 1 12.05 14.54 -6.23
C ARG A 1 12.56 15.97 -6.00
N ASP A 2 13.66 16.41 -6.64
CA ASP A 2 14.27 17.74 -6.41
C ASP A 2 13.35 18.94 -6.66
N LYS A 3 12.37 18.80 -7.55
CA LYS A 3 11.36 19.82 -7.83
C LYS A 3 10.15 19.77 -6.86
N GLY A 4 10.29 19.12 -5.70
CA GLY A 4 9.24 18.98 -4.69
C GLY A 4 8.27 17.82 -4.89
N GLY A 5 8.51 16.94 -5.88
CA GLY A 5 7.68 15.75 -6.10
C GLY A 5 7.82 14.72 -4.97
N ARG A 6 6.68 14.23 -4.49
CA ARG A 6 6.54 13.20 -3.45
C ARG A 6 5.90 11.95 -4.02
N TYR A 7 6.43 10.79 -3.68
CA TYR A 7 5.97 9.51 -4.22
C TYR A 7 5.81 8.48 -3.11
N VAL A 8 4.80 7.62 -3.26
CA VAL A 8 4.53 6.52 -2.35
C VAL A 8 4.32 5.26 -3.17
N PHE A 9 4.99 4.18 -2.80
CA PHE A 9 4.88 2.88 -3.45
C PHE A 9 4.54 1.81 -2.43
N LEU A 10 3.53 0.99 -2.73
CA LEU A 10 3.31 -0.27 -2.04
C LEU A 10 4.12 -1.35 -2.77
N ILE A 11 5.12 -1.91 -2.09
CA ILE A 11 6.01 -2.93 -2.63
C ILE A 11 5.70 -4.24 -1.93
N LYS A 12 5.47 -5.30 -2.71
CA LYS A 12 5.35 -6.67 -2.22
C LYS A 12 6.41 -7.53 -2.89
N ALA A 13 7.31 -8.11 -2.09
CA ALA A 13 8.50 -8.79 -2.60
C ALA A 13 8.69 -10.15 -1.93
N ALA A 14 9.09 -11.14 -2.74
CA ALA A 14 9.17 -12.54 -2.32
C ALA A 14 10.39 -12.91 -1.46
N THR A 15 11.29 -11.98 -1.21
CA THR A 15 12.55 -12.22 -0.48
C THR A 15 12.78 -11.13 0.58
N SER A 16 13.69 -11.43 1.52
CA SER A 16 13.89 -10.83 2.86
C SER A 16 14.12 -9.30 2.90
N GLU A 17 14.19 -8.78 4.14
CA GLU A 17 14.36 -7.37 4.58
C GLU A 17 15.46 -6.53 3.91
N VAL A 18 16.21 -7.07 2.95
CA VAL A 18 17.40 -6.45 2.34
C VAL A 18 17.16 -5.89 0.94
N TRP A 19 15.95 -6.03 0.38
CA TRP A 19 15.64 -5.66 -1.02
C TRP A 19 14.77 -4.40 -1.17
N TRP A 20 14.66 -3.60 -0.12
CA TRP A 20 13.85 -2.36 -0.16
C TRP A 20 14.70 -1.19 -0.66
N PRO A 21 14.10 -0.19 -1.34
CA PRO A 21 14.84 0.93 -1.89
C PRO A 21 15.61 1.68 -0.80
N GLU A 22 16.93 1.60 -0.80
CA GLU A 22 17.80 2.22 0.21
C GLU A 22 17.72 3.76 0.18
N ASP A 23 17.27 4.34 -0.93
CA ASP A 23 17.11 5.77 -1.17
C ASP A 23 15.69 6.29 -0.86
N ALA A 24 14.81 5.44 -0.34
CA ALA A 24 13.54 5.86 0.23
C ALA A 24 13.80 6.70 1.48
N ASP A 25 13.08 7.82 1.62
CA ASP A 25 13.20 8.67 2.80
C ASP A 25 12.44 8.06 4.00
N HIS A 26 11.51 7.14 3.73
CA HIS A 26 10.85 6.31 4.73
C HIS A 26 10.39 4.96 4.18
N ILE A 27 10.54 3.91 4.99
CA ILE A 27 10.01 2.57 4.73
C ILE A 27 9.15 2.14 5.92
N ALA A 28 7.88 1.83 5.66
CA ALA A 28 6.99 1.19 6.64
C ALA A 28 6.81 -0.28 6.30
N PHE A 29 7.34 -1.17 7.13
CA PHE A 29 7.12 -2.61 6.99
C PHE A 29 5.73 -3.00 7.47
N ILE A 30 5.00 -3.76 6.65
CA ILE A 30 3.63 -4.16 6.96
C ILE A 30 3.67 -5.50 7.71
N ARG A 31 3.25 -5.48 8.98
CA ARG A 31 3.07 -6.67 9.80
C ARG A 31 1.77 -7.35 9.45
N GLY A 32 1.84 -8.61 9.09
CA GLY A 32 0.71 -9.35 8.55
C GLY A 32 0.96 -9.68 7.08
N ARG A 33 0.04 -10.42 6.48
CA ARG A 33 0.20 -10.91 5.12
C ARG A 33 -0.84 -10.25 4.22
N ILE A 34 -0.38 -9.57 3.19
CA ILE A 34 -1.25 -9.03 2.14
C ILE A 34 -1.42 -10.14 1.10
N GLY A 35 -2.66 -10.63 0.92
CA GLY A 35 -3.00 -11.58 -0.13
C GLY A 35 -3.09 -10.90 -1.51
N PHE A 36 -3.18 -11.71 -2.56
CA PHE A 36 -3.77 -11.23 -3.82
C PHE A 36 -5.07 -12.00 -4.01
N GLU A 37 -6.12 -11.30 -4.41
CA GLU A 37 -7.30 -11.97 -4.93
C GLU A 37 -6.95 -12.62 -6.26
N LEU A 38 -7.38 -13.87 -6.40
CA LEU A 38 -7.21 -14.60 -7.64
C LEU A 38 -8.11 -13.96 -8.70
N PRO A 39 -7.58 -13.50 -9.85
CA PRO A 39 -8.43 -12.94 -10.88
C PRO A 39 -9.43 -13.99 -11.38
N ALA A 40 -10.66 -13.57 -11.68
CA ALA A 40 -11.74 -14.48 -12.10
C ALA A 40 -11.42 -15.29 -13.38
N TRP A 41 -10.49 -14.80 -14.20
CA TRP A 41 -10.06 -15.45 -15.43
C TRP A 41 -8.94 -16.48 -15.21
N PHE A 42 -8.37 -16.58 -14.02
CA PHE A 42 -7.36 -17.59 -13.72
C PHE A 42 -8.02 -18.95 -13.56
N ILE A 43 -7.65 -19.89 -14.42
CA ILE A 43 -8.11 -21.28 -14.37
C ILE A 43 -6.87 -22.15 -14.14
N PRO A 44 -6.72 -22.83 -12.98
CA PRO A 44 -5.57 -23.69 -12.73
C PRO A 44 -5.60 -24.87 -13.71
N LYS A 45 -4.44 -25.26 -14.25
CA LYS A 45 -4.32 -26.42 -15.13
C LYS A 45 -4.55 -27.74 -14.39
N ASP A 46 -4.09 -27.81 -13.14
CA ASP A 46 -4.18 -28.96 -12.26
C ASP A 46 -4.11 -28.50 -10.78
N GLU A 47 -4.32 -29.43 -9.85
CA GLU A 47 -4.31 -29.16 -8.40
C GLU A 47 -2.98 -28.56 -7.89
N LYS A 48 -1.86 -28.78 -8.59
CA LYS A 48 -0.56 -28.23 -8.20
C LYS A 48 -0.41 -26.76 -8.57
N GLN A 49 -1.26 -26.26 -9.47
CA GLN A 49 -1.29 -24.86 -9.88
C GLN A 49 -2.39 -24.05 -9.19
N VAL A 50 -3.11 -24.64 -8.23
CA VAL A 50 -3.99 -23.87 -7.35
C VAL A 50 -3.10 -22.92 -6.54
N PRO A 51 -3.32 -21.59 -6.63
CA PRO A 51 -2.53 -20.63 -5.90
C PRO A 51 -2.67 -20.92 -4.41
N THR A 52 -1.59 -21.36 -3.79
CA THR A 52 -1.45 -21.25 -2.34
C THR A 52 -1.18 -19.77 -2.09
N GLY A 53 -1.93 -19.12 -1.20
CA GLY A 53 -1.80 -17.68 -0.96
C GLY A 53 -0.35 -17.33 -0.65
N ALA A 54 0.41 -16.90 -1.67
CA ALA A 54 1.83 -16.63 -1.52
C ALA A 54 1.93 -15.29 -0.80
N PHE A 55 1.99 -15.41 0.52
CA PHE A 55 1.92 -14.32 1.46
C PHE A 55 3.29 -13.67 1.61
N PHE A 56 3.72 -12.96 0.58
CA PHE A 56 4.99 -12.23 0.60
C PHE A 56 4.96 -11.02 1.53
N ALA A 57 6.14 -10.61 2.02
CA ALA A 57 6.27 -9.41 2.83
C ALA A 57 5.90 -8.17 2.00
N GLY A 58 5.29 -7.19 2.66
CA GLY A 58 4.91 -5.91 2.06
C GLY A 58 5.54 -4.75 2.82
N ALA A 59 5.94 -3.71 2.10
CA ALA A 59 6.35 -2.44 2.68
C ALA A 59 5.83 -1.26 1.86
N ILE A 60 5.67 -0.13 2.53
CA ILE A 60 5.37 1.15 1.90
C ILE A 60 6.69 1.92 1.82
N ALA A 61 7.14 2.24 0.61
CA ALA A 61 8.31 3.08 0.37
C ALA A 61 7.85 4.51 0.03
N VAL A 62 8.32 5.48 0.81
CA VAL A 62 8.01 6.89 0.66
C VAL A 62 9.26 7.64 0.21
N PHE A 63 9.09 8.40 -0.85
CA PHE A 63 10.12 9.23 -1.46
C PHE A 63 9.67 10.70 -1.36
N ASP A 64 9.99 11.31 -0.22
CA ASP A 64 9.75 12.70 0.11
C ASP A 64 10.98 13.30 0.80
N LYS A 65 11.73 14.16 0.08
CA LYS A 65 12.92 14.84 0.62
C LYS A 65 12.63 15.73 1.84
N THR A 66 11.37 16.05 2.08
CA THR A 66 10.94 16.84 3.24
C THR A 66 10.51 15.99 4.43
N TRP A 67 10.59 14.66 4.34
CA TRP A 67 10.23 13.74 5.43
C TRP A 67 11.01 14.07 6.70
N LYS A 68 10.28 14.11 7.83
CA LYS A 68 10.82 14.41 9.17
C LYS A 68 10.62 13.28 10.17
N GLY A 69 9.94 12.21 9.76
CA GLY A 69 9.69 11.04 10.60
C GLY A 69 10.90 10.09 10.65
N PRO A 70 10.75 8.93 11.31
CA PRO A 70 11.77 7.90 11.29
C PRO A 70 11.99 7.36 9.87
N ALA A 71 13.20 6.93 9.56
CA ALA A 71 13.51 6.29 8.27
C ALA A 71 12.80 4.94 8.11
N ILE A 72 12.56 4.23 9.23
CA ILE A 72 11.92 2.92 9.23
C ILE A 72 10.84 2.88 10.31
N CYS A 73 9.69 2.28 10.00
CA CYS A 73 8.70 1.88 11.00
C CYS A 73 8.01 0.56 10.63
N TYR A 74 7.07 0.13 11.48
CA TYR A 74 6.20 -1.02 11.23
C TYR A 74 4.75 -0.60 11.43
N ILE A 75 3.85 -1.10 10.58
CA ILE A 75 2.40 -0.90 10.67
C ILE A 75 1.69 -2.25 10.56
N GLY A 76 0.62 -2.47 11.32
CA GLY A 76 -0.21 -3.67 11.14
C GLY A 76 -0.98 -3.63 9.83
N ARG A 77 -1.19 -4.78 9.17
CA ARG A 77 -2.04 -4.87 7.97
C ARG A 77 -3.43 -4.34 8.26
N ASP A 78 -4.07 -4.82 9.33
CA ASP A 78 -5.45 -4.45 9.65
C ASP A 78 -5.55 -2.98 10.06
N GLU A 79 -4.52 -2.45 10.73
CA GLU A 79 -4.39 -1.03 11.04
C GLU A 79 -4.26 -0.19 9.76
N LEU A 80 -3.41 -0.61 8.82
CA LEU A 80 -3.25 0.04 7.52
C LEU A 80 -4.55 0.04 6.71
N GLU A 81 -5.26 -1.09 6.66
CA GLU A 81 -6.56 -1.22 5.99
C GLU A 81 -7.62 -0.31 6.64
N ALA A 82 -7.73 -0.34 7.97
CA ALA A 82 -8.66 0.51 8.70
C ALA A 82 -8.39 2.00 8.50
N CYS A 83 -7.12 2.42 8.55
CA CYS A 83 -6.72 3.79 8.26
C CYS A 83 -7.10 4.17 6.82
N GLY A 84 -6.79 3.32 5.84
CA GLY A 84 -7.11 3.55 4.44
C GLY A 84 -8.61 3.73 4.19
N GLU A 85 -9.44 2.83 4.74
CA GLU A 85 -10.89 2.92 4.62
C GLU A 85 -11.45 4.19 5.25
N ALA A 86 -10.95 4.58 6.43
CA ALA A 86 -11.36 5.82 7.08
C ALA A 86 -11.04 7.07 6.23
N PHE A 87 -9.84 7.13 5.65
CA PHE A 87 -9.47 8.24 4.75
C PHE A 87 -10.30 8.25 3.47
N LEU A 88 -10.52 7.10 2.84
CA LEU A 88 -11.35 6.99 1.64
C LEU A 88 -12.81 7.39 1.90
N ALA A 89 -13.35 7.02 3.06
CA ALA A 89 -14.69 7.45 3.46
C ALA A 89 -14.79 8.98 3.58
N GLN A 90 -13.79 9.63 4.18
CA GLN A 90 -13.75 11.09 4.26
C GLN A 90 -13.63 11.75 2.88
N VAL A 91 -12.78 11.23 2.01
CA VAL A 91 -12.63 11.73 0.62
C VAL A 91 -13.96 11.64 -0.12
N ARG A 92 -14.66 10.50 -0.04
CA ARG A 92 -15.98 10.32 -0.65
C ARG A 92 -17.00 11.33 -0.13
N GLN A 93 -17.06 11.53 1.19
CA GLN A 93 -17.96 12.51 1.81
C GLN A 93 -17.67 13.95 1.35
N GLN A 94 -16.38 14.36 1.29
CA GLN A 94 -16.03 15.70 0.82
C GLN A 94 -16.31 15.88 -0.68
N ALA A 95 -16.07 14.85 -1.49
CA ALA A 95 -16.41 14.88 -2.91
C ALA A 95 -17.92 15.06 -3.13
N GLU A 96 -18.76 14.31 -2.40
CA GLU A 96 -20.23 14.48 -2.46
C GLU A 96 -20.68 15.88 -2.06
N LYS A 97 -20.08 16.45 -1.01
CA LYS A 97 -20.38 17.81 -0.56
C LYS A 97 -20.05 18.83 -1.65
N LEU A 98 -18.86 18.75 -2.25
CA LEU A 98 -18.43 19.63 -3.34
C LEU A 98 -19.37 19.53 -4.54
N VAL A 99 -19.80 18.32 -4.92
CA VAL A 99 -20.76 18.13 -6.03
C VAL A 99 -22.10 18.79 -5.73
N ARG A 100 -22.60 18.70 -4.48
CA ARG A 100 -23.84 19.37 -4.07
C ARG A 100 -23.71 20.89 -4.10
N GLU A 101 -22.58 21.43 -3.65
CA GLU A 101 -22.31 22.87 -3.68
C GLU A 101 -22.16 23.41 -5.11
N MET A 102 -21.63 22.62 -6.04
CA MET A 102 -21.55 22.99 -7.46
C MET A 102 -22.89 22.91 -8.21
N ALA A 103 -23.84 22.13 -7.69
CA ALA A 103 -25.15 21.92 -8.29
C ALA A 103 -26.24 22.88 -7.73
N ALA A 104 -25.91 23.64 -6.69
CA ALA A 104 -26.76 24.67 -6.08
C ALA A 104 -26.44 26.06 -6.65
#